data_AF-A0A183UB29-F1
#
_entry.id   AF-A0A183UB29-F1
#
_cell.length_a   1.000
_cell.length_b   1.000
_cell.length_c   1.000
_cell.angle_alpha   90.00
_cell.angle_beta   90.00
_cell.angle_gamma   90.00
#
_symmetry.space_group_name_H-M   'P 1'
#
loop_
_entity.id
_entity.type
_entity.pdbx_description
1 polymer ?
#
loop_
_entity_poly.entity_id
_entity_poly.type
_entity_poly.pdbx_seq_one_letter_code
_entity_poly.pdbx_strand_id
1 'polypeptide(L)'
;MVGNNELQIYPLGGERAQELAYPPITYHYSVGANARHVYVIGSLTENNHSQLYVWDLHRGSARNYTIFYLQPHALIKHLYEIEKTRGMLVCKTDTSFLIYGIRISHEFATISVDQLLLSYPASGNQFWSSARAGNGIIFVAERINNHSLYVAYIHFDQPVRRVLLTSSADTLRFSGQPWVYGHHIYLFETSTNGNDDGKCLTGRLVRTDIKYGRFELIDTKFDKTGHFPEDSYGCMPHRVKHVERDGCLWVISETAKPAVLSIENDFKSVCSVSMLNMNTLKWKKLGWCFEAEFDQLTLDVTPQGTVVLLKKLFSKRYTQAFVDSFYFIKTRLVL
;
A
#
# COMPACT_ATOMS: atom_id res chain seq x y z
N MET A 1 -1.15 22.84 -14.47
CA MET A 1 -2.56 23.26 -14.60
C MET A 1 -3.43 22.04 -14.45
N VAL A 2 -4.25 22.06 -13.40
CA VAL A 2 -5.04 20.96 -12.86
C VAL A 2 -6.28 20.76 -13.72
N GLY A 3 -6.53 19.53 -14.18
CA GLY A 3 -7.71 19.18 -14.98
C GLY A 3 -8.83 18.59 -14.13
N ASN A 4 -9.89 19.38 -13.92
CA ASN A 4 -11.33 19.11 -13.70
C ASN A 4 -11.90 17.80 -13.07
N ASN A 5 -11.11 16.82 -12.59
CA ASN A 5 -11.65 15.57 -12.02
C ASN A 5 -11.18 15.27 -10.58
N GLU A 6 -10.42 16.17 -9.96
CA GLU A 6 -9.96 16.04 -8.57
C GLU A 6 -10.90 16.84 -7.67
N LEU A 7 -11.65 16.14 -6.80
CA LEU A 7 -12.42 16.80 -5.74
C LEU A 7 -11.64 16.66 -4.43
N GLN A 8 -11.13 17.77 -3.92
CA GLN A 8 -10.64 17.85 -2.54
C GLN A 8 -11.86 17.91 -1.62
N ILE A 9 -11.99 16.97 -0.68
CA ILE A 9 -13.21 16.83 0.14
C ILE A 9 -12.99 17.21 1.61
N TYR A 10 -11.76 17.15 2.11
CA TYR A 10 -11.48 17.29 3.55
C TYR A 10 -10.26 18.15 3.86
N PRO A 11 -10.19 18.76 5.07
CA PRO A 11 -11.24 18.84 6.09
C PRO A 11 -12.49 19.62 5.62
N LEU A 12 -13.69 19.29 6.14
CA LEU A 12 -14.97 19.95 5.78
C LEU A 12 -15.16 21.29 6.52
N GLY A 13 -14.36 21.56 7.55
CA GLY A 13 -14.45 22.75 8.39
C GLY A 13 -15.27 22.49 9.66
N GLY A 14 -14.67 22.77 10.83
CA GLY A 14 -15.30 22.59 12.15
C GLY A 14 -14.81 21.36 12.92
N GLU A 15 -14.00 20.50 12.31
CA GLU A 15 -13.35 19.38 12.98
C GLU A 15 -12.36 19.85 14.06
N ARG A 16 -12.28 19.10 15.15
CA ARG A 16 -11.28 19.37 16.19
C ARG A 16 -9.92 18.84 15.73
N ALA A 17 -8.85 19.54 16.09
CA ALA A 17 -7.48 19.09 15.76
C ALA A 17 -7.18 17.66 16.23
N GLN A 18 -7.79 17.20 17.33
CA GLN A 18 -7.64 15.82 17.81
C GLN A 18 -8.32 14.79 16.90
N GLU A 19 -9.36 15.17 16.17
CA GLU A 19 -10.05 14.28 15.22
C GLU A 19 -9.22 14.10 13.94
N LEU A 20 -8.43 15.11 13.56
CA LEU A 20 -7.49 15.09 12.42
C LEU A 20 -6.19 14.35 12.69
N ALA A 21 -5.90 14.07 13.95
CA ALA A 21 -4.62 13.54 14.35
C ALA A 21 -4.58 12.02 14.41
N TYR A 22 -3.47 11.44 13.96
CA TYR A 22 -3.22 10.01 14.03
C TYR A 22 -1.70 9.75 14.18
N PRO A 23 -1.28 8.50 14.44
CA PRO A 23 0.10 8.21 14.72
C PRO A 23 1.02 8.51 13.52
N PRO A 24 2.23 9.05 13.75
CA PRO A 24 3.14 9.46 12.69
C PRO A 24 3.66 8.27 11.88
N ILE A 25 3.86 7.11 12.51
CA ILE A 25 4.27 5.89 11.83
C ILE A 25 3.01 5.21 11.31
N THR A 26 2.82 5.21 9.99
CA THR A 26 1.71 4.51 9.33
C THR A 26 2.18 3.15 8.80
N TYR A 27 1.62 2.07 9.33
CA TYR A 27 1.85 0.72 8.82
C TYR A 27 0.95 0.38 7.64
N HIS A 28 -0.28 0.90 7.65
CA HIS A 28 -1.25 0.59 6.61
C HIS A 28 -2.25 1.72 6.40
N TYR A 29 -2.61 1.94 5.14
CA TYR A 29 -3.67 2.81 4.69
C TYR A 29 -4.56 2.02 3.73
N SER A 30 -5.86 2.02 3.96
CA SER A 30 -6.81 1.40 3.04
C SER A 30 -8.18 2.05 3.08
N VAL A 31 -8.94 1.86 2.01
CA VAL A 31 -10.23 2.49 1.78
C VAL A 31 -11.29 1.40 1.66
N GLY A 32 -12.41 1.57 2.35
CA GLY A 32 -13.57 0.68 2.26
C GLY A 32 -14.19 0.63 0.86
N ALA A 33 -15.01 -0.38 0.60
CA ALA A 33 -15.48 -0.70 -0.76
C ALA A 33 -16.29 0.43 -1.42
N ASN A 34 -16.82 1.37 -0.65
CA ASN A 34 -17.65 2.48 -1.14
C ASN A 34 -16.99 3.86 -0.99
N ALA A 35 -15.67 3.92 -0.75
CA ALA A 35 -14.92 5.15 -0.49
C ALA A 35 -15.42 5.97 0.72
N ARG A 36 -16.25 5.39 1.60
CA ARG A 36 -16.75 6.10 2.79
C ARG A 36 -15.77 6.03 3.94
N HIS A 37 -15.23 4.85 4.21
CA HIS A 37 -14.34 4.65 5.35
C HIS A 37 -12.89 4.54 4.91
N VAL A 38 -12.00 5.24 5.61
CA VAL A 38 -10.55 5.09 5.47
C VAL A 38 -9.98 4.52 6.75
N TYR A 39 -9.23 3.43 6.64
CA TYR A 39 -8.57 2.74 7.73
C TYR A 39 -7.09 3.09 7.72
N VAL A 40 -6.60 3.62 8.84
CA VAL A 40 -5.19 3.91 9.07
C VAL A 40 -4.73 3.12 10.27
N ILE A 41 -3.74 2.25 10.06
CA ILE A 41 -3.07 1.54 11.14
C ILE A 41 -1.70 2.17 11.33
N GLY A 42 -1.37 2.49 12.58
CA GLY A 42 -0.10 3.10 12.91
C GLY A 42 0.26 2.99 14.38
N SER A 43 1.41 3.55 14.74
CA SER A 43 1.86 3.64 16.12
C SER A 43 2.60 4.94 16.36
N LEU A 44 2.69 5.35 17.62
CA LEU A 44 3.44 6.55 18.01
C LEU A 44 4.95 6.33 17.87
N THR A 45 5.40 5.10 18.13
CA THR A 45 6.80 4.65 18.00
C THR A 45 6.81 3.22 17.48
N GLU A 46 7.94 2.74 16.94
CA GLU A 46 8.04 1.40 16.35
C GLU A 46 7.73 0.26 17.33
N ASN A 47 7.93 0.51 18.63
CA ASN A 47 7.75 -0.47 19.70
C ASN A 47 6.42 -0.34 20.46
N ASN A 48 5.56 0.61 20.07
CA ASN A 48 4.27 0.81 20.73
C ASN A 48 3.16 -0.08 20.16
N HIS A 49 2.12 -0.27 20.98
CA HIS A 49 0.87 -0.87 20.54
C HIS A 49 0.33 -0.12 19.31
N SER A 50 0.03 -0.88 18.27
CA SER A 50 -0.54 -0.35 17.04
C SER A 50 -2.01 0.03 17.26
N GLN A 51 -2.44 1.14 16.69
CA GLN A 51 -3.77 1.72 16.82
C GLN A 51 -4.47 1.74 15.46
N LEU A 52 -5.80 1.61 15.46
CA LEU A 52 -6.62 1.63 14.27
C LEU A 52 -7.50 2.88 14.27
N TYR A 53 -7.21 3.80 13.37
CA TYR A 53 -8.03 4.97 13.12
C TYR A 53 -8.91 4.75 11.90
N VAL A 54 -10.21 4.99 12.06
CA VAL A 54 -11.16 4.92 10.94
C VAL A 54 -11.80 6.28 10.75
N TRP A 55 -11.59 6.82 9.56
CA TRP A 55 -12.16 8.05 9.06
C TRP A 55 -13.48 7.77 8.35
N ASP A 56 -14.57 8.43 8.75
CA ASP A 56 -15.81 8.47 7.98
C ASP A 56 -15.80 9.73 7.11
N LEU A 57 -15.46 9.54 5.83
CA LEU A 57 -15.37 10.57 4.80
C LEU A 57 -16.72 11.10 4.34
N HIS A 58 -17.84 10.73 4.98
CA HIS A 58 -19.10 11.46 4.82
C HIS A 58 -19.37 12.38 6.02
N ARG A 59 -18.79 12.06 7.18
CA ARG A 59 -19.01 12.81 8.43
C ARG A 59 -17.86 13.74 8.78
N GLY A 60 -16.68 13.55 8.17
CA GLY A 60 -15.49 14.30 8.52
C GLY A 60 -14.94 14.04 9.91
N SER A 61 -15.16 12.83 10.43
CA SER A 61 -14.65 12.48 11.74
C SER A 61 -13.85 11.19 11.69
N ALA A 62 -12.81 11.14 12.51
CA ALA A 62 -12.08 9.92 12.79
C ALA A 62 -12.49 9.36 14.14
N ARG A 63 -12.41 8.04 14.27
CA ARG A 63 -12.52 7.35 15.56
C ARG A 63 -11.43 6.30 15.66
N ASN A 64 -10.87 6.15 16.85
CA ASN A 64 -10.02 5.01 17.18
C ASN A 64 -10.92 3.79 17.46
N TYR A 65 -10.75 2.73 16.69
CA TYR A 65 -11.60 1.54 16.80
C TYR A 65 -11.03 0.58 17.84
N THR A 66 -11.90 0.06 18.69
CA THR A 66 -11.52 -0.96 19.68
C THR A 66 -11.65 -2.35 19.06
N ILE A 67 -10.63 -3.18 19.23
CA ILE A 67 -10.59 -4.55 18.69
C ILE A 67 -10.79 -5.54 19.84
N PHE A 68 -11.83 -6.36 19.73
CA PHE A 68 -12.18 -7.39 20.70
C PHE A 68 -11.67 -8.77 20.26
N TYR A 69 -11.37 -9.62 21.26
CA TYR A 69 -10.93 -11.00 21.08
C TYR A 69 -9.62 -11.17 20.30
N LEU A 70 -8.81 -10.10 20.24
CA LEU A 70 -7.47 -10.17 19.69
C LEU A 70 -6.51 -10.83 20.70
N GLN A 71 -5.63 -11.70 20.21
CA GLN A 71 -4.60 -12.31 21.04
C GLN A 71 -3.75 -11.24 21.75
N PRO A 72 -3.41 -11.42 23.05
CA PRO A 72 -2.52 -10.50 23.75
C PRO A 72 -1.20 -10.27 23.01
N HIS A 73 -0.70 -9.04 23.06
CA HIS A 73 0.55 -8.61 22.41
C HIS A 73 0.57 -8.68 20.87
N ALA A 74 -0.53 -9.06 20.21
CA ALA A 74 -0.61 -8.99 18.76
C ALA A 74 -0.65 -7.52 18.30
N LEU A 75 0.33 -7.14 17.50
CA LEU A 75 0.40 -5.82 16.87
C LEU A 75 -0.38 -5.86 15.56
N ILE A 76 -1.40 -5.02 15.43
CA ILE A 76 -2.11 -4.86 14.16
C ILE A 76 -1.20 -4.21 13.12
N LYS A 77 -1.18 -4.75 11.91
CA LYS A 77 -0.35 -4.22 10.83
C LYS A 77 -1.19 -3.81 9.64
N HIS A 78 -1.94 -4.72 9.02
CA HIS A 78 -2.81 -4.40 7.88
C HIS A 78 -4.26 -4.76 8.19
N LEU A 79 -5.20 -4.03 7.59
CA LEU A 79 -6.63 -4.34 7.65
C LEU A 79 -7.22 -4.10 6.27
N TYR A 80 -8.01 -5.05 5.78
CA TYR A 80 -8.72 -4.92 4.53
C TYR A 80 -10.21 -5.14 4.76
N GLU A 81 -11.03 -4.13 4.52
CA GLU A 81 -12.46 -4.32 4.30
C GLU A 81 -12.62 -5.15 3.02
N ILE A 82 -13.31 -6.28 3.14
CA ILE A 82 -13.62 -7.19 2.02
C ILE A 82 -15.09 -7.04 1.65
N GLU A 83 -15.95 -6.93 2.67
CA GLU A 83 -17.38 -6.64 2.55
C GLU A 83 -17.73 -5.57 3.58
N LYS A 84 -18.90 -4.93 3.43
CA LYS A 84 -19.35 -3.81 4.27
C LYS A 84 -19.21 -4.02 5.78
N THR A 85 -19.33 -5.26 6.26
CA THR A 85 -19.23 -5.60 7.68
C THR A 85 -18.19 -6.68 7.99
N ARG A 86 -17.41 -7.13 6.99
CA ARG A 86 -16.40 -8.18 7.15
C ARG A 86 -15.07 -7.74 6.56
N GLY A 87 -13.99 -8.04 7.26
CA GLY A 87 -12.65 -7.75 6.79
C GLY A 87 -11.63 -8.80 7.21
N MET A 88 -10.40 -8.62 6.75
CA MET A 88 -9.27 -9.41 7.22
C MET A 88 -8.27 -8.50 7.94
N LEU A 89 -7.83 -8.96 9.10
CA LEU A 89 -6.87 -8.27 9.94
C LEU A 89 -5.57 -9.07 9.98
N VAL A 90 -4.47 -8.43 9.60
CA VAL A 90 -3.12 -9.00 9.65
C VAL A 90 -2.42 -8.43 10.87
N CYS A 91 -2.01 -9.33 11.76
CA CYS A 91 -1.31 -9.04 12.98
C CYS A 91 0.07 -9.69 13.00
N LYS A 92 0.96 -9.14 13.81
CA LYS A 92 2.29 -9.70 14.10
C LYS A 92 2.48 -9.84 15.60
N THR A 93 2.92 -11.00 16.04
CA THR A 93 3.50 -11.24 17.37
C THR A 93 5.01 -11.42 17.23
N ASP A 94 5.70 -11.65 18.35
CA ASP A 94 7.14 -11.96 18.33
C ASP A 94 7.46 -13.24 17.56
N THR A 95 6.50 -14.18 17.49
CA THR A 95 6.71 -15.51 16.91
C THR A 95 5.96 -15.76 15.62
N SER A 96 4.87 -15.02 15.33
CA SER A 96 3.97 -15.35 14.22
C SER A 96 3.30 -14.13 13.60
N PHE A 97 3.07 -14.22 12.29
CA PHE A 97 2.03 -13.49 11.60
C PHE A 97 0.71 -14.23 11.78
N LEU A 98 -0.33 -13.49 12.16
CA LEU A 98 -1.67 -14.01 12.42
C LEU A 98 -2.64 -13.26 11.52
N ILE A 99 -3.45 -13.99 10.76
CA ILE A 99 -4.44 -13.41 9.85
C ILE A 99 -5.80 -13.85 10.32
N TYR A 100 -6.62 -12.87 10.68
CA TYR A 100 -7.95 -13.09 11.24
C TYR A 100 -9.03 -12.66 10.25
N GLY A 101 -10.12 -13.43 10.22
CA GLY A 101 -11.40 -12.92 9.77
C GLY A 101 -12.02 -12.07 10.87
N ILE A 102 -12.52 -10.88 10.50
CA ILE A 102 -13.08 -9.90 11.45
C ILE A 102 -14.45 -9.41 11.01
N ARG A 103 -15.27 -9.03 11.99
CA ARG A 103 -16.49 -8.22 11.82
C ARG A 103 -16.25 -6.78 12.21
N ILE A 104 -16.75 -5.85 11.39
CA ILE A 104 -16.57 -4.41 11.56
C ILE A 104 -17.93 -3.79 11.92
N SER A 105 -17.99 -3.07 13.04
CA SER A 105 -19.13 -2.22 13.40
C SER A 105 -18.73 -0.76 13.43
N HIS A 106 -19.13 -0.03 12.40
CA HIS A 106 -18.86 1.40 12.30
C HIS A 106 -19.67 2.24 13.29
N GLU A 107 -20.87 1.78 13.65
CA GLU A 107 -21.74 2.46 14.61
C GLU A 107 -21.08 2.54 15.99
N PHE A 108 -20.56 1.40 16.46
CA PHE A 108 -19.92 1.29 17.77
C PHE A 108 -18.41 1.58 17.75
N ALA A 109 -17.83 1.80 16.57
CA ALA A 109 -16.37 1.91 16.38
C ALA A 109 -15.62 0.70 16.93
N THR A 110 -16.09 -0.50 16.58
CA THR A 110 -15.54 -1.77 17.07
C THR A 110 -15.21 -2.74 15.96
N ILE A 111 -14.24 -3.61 16.23
CA ILE A 111 -13.92 -4.79 15.44
C ILE A 111 -13.96 -6.01 16.35
N SER A 112 -14.59 -7.08 15.91
CA SER A 112 -14.55 -8.38 16.59
C SER A 112 -13.75 -9.36 15.76
N VAL A 113 -12.77 -10.02 16.38
CA VAL A 113 -12.08 -11.16 15.78
C VAL A 113 -13.00 -12.38 15.83
N ASP A 114 -13.27 -12.98 14.67
CA ASP A 114 -14.20 -14.11 14.55
C ASP A 114 -13.46 -15.44 14.41
N GLN A 115 -12.44 -15.49 13.55
CA GLN A 115 -11.72 -16.72 13.24
C GLN A 115 -10.26 -16.45 12.87
N LEU A 116 -9.36 -17.33 13.29
CA LEU A 116 -7.98 -17.36 12.78
C LEU A 116 -7.96 -18.09 11.43
N LEU A 117 -7.57 -17.39 10.38
CA LEU A 117 -7.50 -17.91 9.01
C LEU A 117 -6.12 -18.48 8.68
N LEU A 118 -5.05 -17.82 9.14
CA LEU A 118 -3.67 -18.27 8.94
C LEU A 118 -2.79 -17.89 10.12
N SER A 119 -1.91 -18.82 10.51
CA SER A 119 -0.72 -18.54 11.32
C SER A 119 0.53 -18.90 10.53
N TYR A 120 1.51 -18.01 10.48
CA TYR A 120 2.78 -18.22 9.79
C TYR A 120 3.95 -17.71 10.65
N PRO A 121 5.07 -18.43 10.78
CA PRO A 121 6.19 -17.99 11.62
C PRO A 121 6.74 -16.61 11.22
N ALA A 122 6.94 -15.72 12.20
CA ALA A 122 7.49 -14.39 11.95
C ALA A 122 9.03 -14.37 11.93
N SER A 123 9.66 -15.26 12.71
CA SER A 123 11.11 -15.38 12.79
C SER A 123 11.72 -15.87 11.48
N GLY A 124 12.85 -15.28 11.09
CA GLY A 124 13.63 -15.73 9.92
C GLY A 124 13.12 -15.22 8.57
N ASN A 125 12.20 -14.23 8.56
CA ASN A 125 11.77 -13.56 7.33
C ASN A 125 12.48 -12.21 7.16
N GLN A 126 12.99 -11.92 5.96
CA GLN A 126 13.56 -10.60 5.63
C GLN A 126 12.53 -9.64 5.06
N PHE A 127 11.48 -10.19 4.46
CA PHE A 127 10.40 -9.44 3.85
C PHE A 127 9.08 -10.12 4.15
N TRP A 128 8.05 -9.32 4.37
CA TRP A 128 6.68 -9.79 4.40
C TRP A 128 5.76 -8.64 3.99
N SER A 129 4.62 -8.98 3.40
CA SER A 129 3.59 -8.01 3.09
C SER A 129 2.27 -8.72 2.80
N SER A 130 1.21 -7.95 2.69
CA SER A 130 -0.08 -8.43 2.20
C SER A 130 -0.77 -7.34 1.38
N ALA A 131 -1.77 -7.76 0.61
CA ALA A 131 -2.64 -6.89 -0.17
C ALA A 131 -3.98 -7.56 -0.41
N ARG A 132 -5.00 -6.78 -0.83
CA ARG A 132 -6.26 -7.37 -1.30
C ARG A 132 -6.02 -8.20 -2.56
N ALA A 133 -6.72 -9.32 -2.68
CA ALA A 133 -6.73 -10.16 -3.86
C ALA A 133 -8.16 -10.67 -4.08
N GLY A 134 -8.91 -10.01 -4.98
CA GLY A 134 -10.34 -10.28 -5.16
C GLY A 134 -11.14 -10.08 -3.88
N ASN A 135 -11.91 -11.10 -3.48
CA ASN A 135 -12.70 -11.16 -2.24
C ASN A 135 -11.90 -11.72 -1.03
N GLY A 136 -10.58 -11.57 -1.05
CA GLY A 136 -9.70 -12.05 0.01
C GLY A 136 -8.42 -11.22 0.07
N ILE A 137 -7.39 -11.79 0.66
CA ILE A 137 -6.06 -11.19 0.68
C ILE A 137 -5.02 -12.19 0.20
N ILE A 138 -3.93 -11.65 -0.33
CA ILE A 138 -2.68 -12.37 -0.49
C ILE A 138 -1.73 -11.98 0.64
N PHE A 139 -1.07 -12.97 1.22
CA PHE A 139 0.03 -12.79 2.16
C PHE A 139 1.30 -13.38 1.59
N VAL A 140 2.39 -12.63 1.68
CA VAL A 140 3.70 -13.01 1.16
C VAL A 140 4.74 -12.84 2.25
N ALA A 141 5.63 -13.81 2.40
CA ALA A 141 6.79 -13.72 3.29
C ALA A 141 8.01 -14.39 2.66
N GLU A 142 9.16 -13.72 2.71
CA GLU A 142 10.42 -14.22 2.17
C GLU A 142 11.36 -14.63 3.30
N ARG A 143 11.87 -15.87 3.24
CA ARG A 143 12.83 -16.37 4.22
C ARG A 143 14.25 -15.91 3.95
N ILE A 144 14.97 -15.54 5.01
CA ILE A 144 16.37 -15.07 4.95
C ILE A 144 17.30 -16.13 4.35
N ASN A 145 17.19 -17.38 4.81
CA ASN A 145 18.25 -18.37 4.59
C ASN A 145 18.25 -18.97 3.18
N ASN A 146 17.12 -18.95 2.48
CA ASN A 146 16.96 -19.66 1.20
C ASN A 146 16.17 -18.85 0.17
N HIS A 147 15.93 -17.55 0.43
CA HIS A 147 15.21 -16.63 -0.45
C HIS A 147 13.88 -17.19 -0.99
N SER A 148 13.27 -18.13 -0.26
CA SER A 148 12.03 -18.76 -0.68
C SER A 148 10.86 -17.87 -0.27
N LEU A 149 9.97 -17.64 -1.22
CA LEU A 149 8.80 -16.80 -1.05
C LEU A 149 7.61 -17.71 -0.69
N TYR A 150 7.16 -17.63 0.55
CA TYR A 150 5.90 -18.20 0.97
C TYR A 150 4.77 -17.29 0.53
N VAL A 151 3.77 -17.87 -0.14
CA VAL A 151 2.57 -17.18 -0.56
C VAL A 151 1.35 -17.90 0.00
N ALA A 152 0.42 -17.13 0.57
CA ALA A 152 -0.89 -17.62 0.97
C ALA A 152 -2.01 -16.76 0.38
N TYR A 153 -2.99 -17.44 -0.23
CA TYR A 153 -4.27 -16.87 -0.63
C TYR A 153 -5.32 -17.20 0.41
N ILE A 154 -5.92 -16.16 0.95
CA ILE A 154 -6.77 -16.27 2.12
C ILE A 154 -8.13 -15.69 1.78
N HIS A 155 -9.13 -16.56 1.83
CA HIS A 155 -10.54 -16.24 1.71
C HIS A 155 -11.24 -16.63 3.02
N PHE A 156 -12.41 -16.06 3.31
CA PHE A 156 -13.13 -16.41 4.52
C PHE A 156 -13.65 -17.85 4.53
N ASP A 157 -14.17 -18.29 3.39
CA ASP A 157 -15.01 -19.48 3.28
C ASP A 157 -14.35 -20.56 2.40
N GLN A 158 -13.04 -20.44 2.16
CA GLN A 158 -12.26 -21.42 1.39
C GLN A 158 -10.96 -21.78 2.11
N PRO A 159 -10.47 -23.02 1.96
CA PRO A 159 -9.16 -23.39 2.48
C PRO A 159 -8.07 -22.46 1.97
N VAL A 160 -7.16 -22.06 2.86
CA VAL A 160 -6.00 -21.23 2.50
C VAL A 160 -5.17 -21.99 1.47
N ARG A 161 -5.00 -21.40 0.28
CA ARG A 161 -4.13 -21.96 -0.76
C ARG A 161 -2.73 -21.43 -0.53
N ARG A 162 -1.75 -22.32 -0.47
CA ARG A 162 -0.37 -22.00 -0.15
C ARG A 162 0.54 -22.44 -1.28
N VAL A 163 1.52 -21.61 -1.58
CA VAL A 163 2.52 -21.89 -2.60
C VAL A 163 3.86 -21.50 -2.01
N LEU A 164 4.83 -22.40 -2.08
CA LEU A 164 6.22 -22.06 -1.81
C LEU A 164 6.89 -21.85 -3.15
N LEU A 165 7.43 -20.65 -3.33
CA LEU A 165 8.11 -20.25 -4.54
C LEU A 165 9.61 -20.23 -4.25
N THR A 166 10.36 -21.03 -4.98
CA THR A 166 11.82 -21.05 -4.89
C THR A 166 12.38 -20.33 -6.10
N SER A 167 13.11 -19.23 -5.86
CA SER A 167 13.91 -18.58 -6.89
C SER A 167 15.20 -19.38 -7.07
N SER A 168 15.59 -19.67 -8.31
CA SER A 168 16.95 -20.13 -8.62
C SER A 168 17.95 -18.96 -8.70
N ALA A 169 17.46 -17.72 -8.62
CA ALA A 169 18.25 -16.50 -8.67
C ALA A 169 18.33 -15.90 -7.26
N ASP A 170 19.45 -16.15 -6.57
CA ASP A 170 19.77 -15.64 -5.23
C ASP A 170 19.85 -14.09 -5.16
N THR A 171 19.82 -13.44 -6.33
CA THR A 171 20.01 -12.00 -6.51
C THR A 171 18.71 -11.21 -6.59
N LEU A 172 17.54 -11.85 -6.73
CA LEU A 172 16.28 -11.11 -6.79
C LEU A 172 16.00 -10.41 -5.46
N ARG A 173 15.59 -9.14 -5.55
CA ARG A 173 15.18 -8.31 -4.43
C ARG A 173 13.87 -7.64 -4.80
N PHE A 174 12.97 -7.55 -3.83
CA PHE A 174 11.62 -7.06 -4.06
C PHE A 174 11.30 -5.87 -3.15
N SER A 175 10.33 -5.04 -3.56
CA SER A 175 9.78 -3.98 -2.71
C SER A 175 8.28 -3.80 -2.90
N GLY A 176 7.67 -3.17 -1.90
CA GLY A 176 6.25 -2.79 -1.87
C GLY A 176 5.29 -3.94 -1.58
N GLN A 177 3.99 -3.70 -1.77
CA GLN A 177 2.96 -4.71 -1.55
C GLN A 177 2.85 -5.66 -2.76
N PRO A 178 2.69 -6.98 -2.57
CA PRO A 178 2.37 -7.88 -3.68
C PRO A 178 1.00 -7.54 -4.25
N TRP A 179 0.76 -7.84 -5.52
CA TRP A 179 -0.59 -7.78 -6.08
C TRP A 179 -0.88 -8.97 -6.96
N VAL A 180 -2.18 -9.20 -7.21
CA VAL A 180 -2.67 -10.35 -7.96
C VAL A 180 -3.37 -9.84 -9.20
N TYR A 181 -2.98 -10.35 -10.35
CA TYR A 181 -3.66 -10.07 -11.61
C TYR A 181 -3.78 -11.34 -12.45
N GLY A 182 -5.02 -11.72 -12.77
CA GLY A 182 -5.32 -13.02 -13.38
C GLY A 182 -4.83 -14.18 -12.50
N HIS A 183 -4.01 -15.07 -13.08
CA HIS A 183 -3.44 -16.23 -12.39
C HIS A 183 -2.02 -16.02 -11.86
N HIS A 184 -1.62 -14.75 -11.68
CA HIS A 184 -0.25 -14.42 -11.29
C HIS A 184 -0.18 -13.46 -10.11
N ILE A 185 0.95 -13.53 -9.41
CA ILE A 185 1.38 -12.56 -8.41
C ILE A 185 2.50 -11.74 -9.01
N TYR A 186 2.50 -10.47 -8.65
CA TYR A 186 3.49 -9.53 -9.10
C TYR A 186 4.13 -8.82 -7.91
N LEU A 187 5.42 -8.54 -8.06
CA LEU A 187 6.22 -7.70 -7.19
C LEU A 187 7.11 -6.82 -8.07
N PHE A 188 7.44 -5.63 -7.58
CA PHE A 188 8.51 -4.86 -8.21
C PHE A 188 9.86 -5.48 -7.91
N GLU A 189 10.69 -5.62 -8.93
CA GLU A 189 12.10 -5.92 -8.73
C GLU A 189 12.85 -4.63 -8.36
N THR A 190 13.76 -4.75 -7.42
CA THR A 190 14.66 -3.67 -7.01
C THR A 190 16.12 -4.06 -7.17
N SER A 191 16.97 -3.07 -7.44
CA SER A 191 18.42 -3.19 -7.35
C SER A 191 18.94 -2.35 -6.17
N THR A 192 20.03 -2.81 -5.55
CA THR A 192 20.82 -2.02 -4.58
C THR A 192 22.02 -1.44 -5.31
N ASN A 193 22.13 -0.11 -5.39
CA ASN A 193 23.38 0.51 -5.82
C ASN A 193 24.33 0.53 -4.61
N GLY A 194 25.50 -0.08 -4.75
CA GLY A 194 26.38 -0.53 -3.65
C GLY A 194 26.90 0.51 -2.65
N ASN A 195 26.42 1.76 -2.64
CA ASN A 195 26.81 2.81 -1.70
C ASN A 195 25.62 3.61 -1.11
N ASP A 196 24.37 3.38 -1.53
CA ASP A 196 23.19 4.09 -1.03
C ASP A 196 22.15 3.06 -0.57
N ASP A 197 21.56 3.27 0.62
CA ASP A 197 20.43 2.48 1.14
C ASP A 197 19.16 2.59 0.27
N GLY A 198 19.22 3.35 -0.83
CA GLY A 198 18.14 3.52 -1.80
C GLY A 198 17.97 2.30 -2.70
N LYS A 199 16.97 1.47 -2.41
CA LYS A 199 16.46 0.48 -3.37
C LYS A 199 15.83 1.20 -4.56
N CYS A 200 16.38 1.05 -5.75
CA CYS A 200 15.77 1.59 -6.98
C CYS A 200 14.94 0.52 -7.67
N LEU A 201 13.83 0.91 -8.29
CA LEU A 201 13.11 0.00 -9.19
C LEU A 201 13.94 -0.26 -10.46
N THR A 202 13.91 -1.49 -10.98
CA THR A 202 14.63 -1.84 -12.22
C THR A 202 13.83 -1.61 -13.50
N GLY A 203 12.52 -1.35 -13.36
CA GLY A 203 11.58 -1.33 -14.49
C GLY A 203 10.99 -2.69 -14.82
N ARG A 204 11.42 -3.75 -14.12
CA ARG A 204 10.90 -5.12 -14.27
C ARG A 204 9.94 -5.47 -13.14
N LEU A 205 8.98 -6.33 -13.48
CA LEU A 205 8.14 -7.01 -12.51
C LEU A 205 8.63 -8.44 -12.37
N VAL A 206 8.60 -8.92 -11.14
CA VAL A 206 8.70 -10.34 -10.85
C VAL A 206 7.29 -10.90 -10.86
N ARG A 207 7.00 -11.74 -11.86
CA ARG A 207 5.74 -12.44 -12.03
C ARG A 207 5.89 -13.89 -11.59
N THR A 208 4.89 -14.44 -10.94
CA THR A 208 4.86 -15.87 -10.61
C THR A 208 3.47 -16.44 -10.73
N ASP A 209 3.37 -17.62 -11.33
CA ASP A 209 2.10 -18.34 -11.48
C ASP A 209 1.66 -18.91 -10.13
N ILE A 210 0.40 -18.67 -9.79
CA ILE A 210 -0.20 -19.06 -8.50
C ILE A 210 -0.24 -20.58 -8.30
N LYS A 211 -0.28 -21.35 -9.38
CA LYS A 211 -0.40 -22.81 -9.35
C LYS A 211 0.96 -23.50 -9.41
N TYR A 212 1.86 -23.01 -10.27
CA TYR A 212 3.12 -23.71 -10.59
C TYR A 212 4.35 -23.10 -9.92
N GLY A 213 4.22 -21.87 -9.44
CA GLY A 213 5.21 -21.22 -8.62
C GLY A 213 6.55 -20.90 -9.27
N ARG A 214 6.56 -20.75 -10.60
CA ARG A 214 7.74 -20.35 -11.37
C ARG A 214 7.80 -18.83 -11.50
N PHE A 215 8.97 -18.28 -11.18
CA PHE A 215 9.24 -16.86 -11.38
C PHE A 215 9.62 -16.55 -12.82
N GLU A 216 9.16 -15.40 -13.28
CA GLU A 216 9.50 -14.79 -14.56
C GLU A 216 9.75 -13.30 -14.34
N LEU A 217 10.78 -12.78 -14.99
CA LEU A 217 11.00 -11.34 -15.07
C LEU A 217 10.33 -10.82 -16.34
N ILE A 218 9.48 -9.80 -16.18
CA ILE A 218 8.81 -9.15 -17.29
C ILE A 218 9.13 -7.66 -17.28
N ASP A 219 9.48 -7.12 -18.44
CA ASP A 219 9.73 -5.69 -18.59
C ASP A 219 8.42 -4.92 -18.64
N THR A 220 8.36 -3.82 -17.89
CA THR A 220 7.33 -2.81 -18.12
C THR A 220 7.71 -1.93 -19.31
N LYS A 221 6.69 -1.41 -19.99
CA LYS A 221 6.83 -0.60 -21.20
C LYS A 221 6.49 0.84 -20.86
N PHE A 222 7.29 1.74 -21.38
CA PHE A 222 7.01 3.16 -21.34
C PHE A 222 6.10 3.57 -22.49
N ASP A 223 5.50 4.75 -22.40
CA ASP A 223 4.78 5.32 -23.52
C ASP A 223 5.75 5.71 -24.66
N LYS A 224 5.26 6.44 -25.67
CA LYS A 224 6.00 6.73 -26.92
C LYS A 224 7.39 7.34 -26.72
N THR A 225 7.71 7.81 -25.52
CA THR A 225 8.98 8.45 -25.16
C THR A 225 10.08 7.47 -24.70
N GLY A 226 9.74 6.22 -24.37
CA GLY A 226 10.74 5.26 -23.86
C GLY A 226 11.25 5.55 -22.45
N HIS A 227 10.64 6.50 -21.74
CA HIS A 227 11.04 6.96 -20.41
C HIS A 227 9.95 6.71 -19.37
N PHE A 228 10.34 6.55 -18.09
CA PHE A 228 9.37 6.54 -17.00
C PHE A 228 8.57 7.85 -17.06
N PRO A 229 7.22 7.84 -16.93
CA PRO A 229 6.38 9.00 -17.25
C PRO A 229 6.72 10.30 -16.50
N GLU A 230 7.49 10.20 -15.43
CA GLU A 230 7.79 11.28 -14.50
C GLU A 230 9.22 11.79 -14.58
N ASP A 231 10.12 11.09 -15.28
CA ASP A 231 11.52 11.49 -15.36
C ASP A 231 11.94 11.81 -16.80
N SER A 232 12.30 13.09 -17.02
CA SER A 232 12.89 13.59 -18.27
C SER A 232 14.23 12.91 -18.61
N TYR A 233 14.88 12.28 -17.62
CA TYR A 233 16.14 11.56 -17.78
C TYR A 233 15.96 10.05 -17.95
N GLY A 234 14.72 9.55 -17.92
CA GLY A 234 14.42 8.15 -18.13
C GLY A 234 14.82 7.22 -16.99
N CYS A 235 15.12 7.73 -15.80
CA CYS A 235 15.43 6.90 -14.64
C CYS A 235 14.15 6.38 -13.98
N MET A 236 14.26 5.21 -13.37
CA MET A 236 13.21 4.67 -12.52
C MET A 236 13.17 5.42 -11.17
N PRO A 237 11.99 5.58 -10.55
CA PRO A 237 11.87 6.23 -9.26
C PRO A 237 12.61 5.45 -8.15
N HIS A 238 13.10 6.20 -7.16
CA HIS A 238 13.77 5.65 -5.98
C HIS A 238 12.79 5.08 -4.97
N ARG A 239 11.61 5.68 -4.85
CA ARG A 239 10.57 5.22 -3.94
C ARG A 239 9.23 5.17 -4.65
N VAL A 240 8.50 4.08 -4.41
CA VAL A 240 7.13 3.92 -4.88
C VAL A 240 6.20 3.43 -3.78
N LYS A 241 4.97 3.94 -3.79
CA LYS A 241 3.83 3.35 -3.11
C LYS A 241 2.83 2.99 -4.19
N HIS A 242 2.25 1.82 -4.12
CA HIS A 242 1.35 1.36 -5.16
C HIS A 242 0.19 0.54 -4.63
N VAL A 243 -0.86 0.47 -5.44
CA VAL A 243 -2.00 -0.41 -5.24
C VAL A 243 -2.51 -0.87 -6.60
N GLU A 244 -2.83 -2.15 -6.70
CA GLU A 244 -3.53 -2.69 -7.86
C GLU A 244 -5.03 -2.74 -7.62
N ARG A 245 -5.78 -2.30 -8.62
CA ARG A 245 -7.22 -2.52 -8.75
C ARG A 245 -7.60 -2.64 -10.21
N ASP A 246 -8.40 -3.67 -10.50
CA ASP A 246 -9.10 -3.85 -11.77
C ASP A 246 -8.17 -3.76 -13.00
N GLY A 247 -6.95 -4.30 -12.90
CA GLY A 247 -5.97 -4.27 -13.98
C GLY A 247 -5.22 -2.95 -14.13
N CYS A 248 -5.38 -2.04 -13.19
CA CYS A 248 -4.61 -0.80 -13.07
C CYS A 248 -3.76 -0.84 -11.80
N LEU A 249 -2.45 -0.69 -11.96
CA LEU A 249 -1.54 -0.48 -10.85
C LEU A 249 -1.29 1.04 -10.72
N TRP A 250 -1.82 1.62 -9.66
CA TRP A 250 -1.68 3.03 -9.32
C TRP A 250 -0.41 3.23 -8.51
N VAL A 251 0.42 4.19 -8.89
CA VAL A 251 1.76 4.36 -8.33
C VAL A 251 1.99 5.82 -7.98
N ILE A 252 2.25 6.08 -6.70
CA ILE A 252 2.90 7.30 -6.24
C ILE A 252 4.40 7.08 -6.40
N SER A 253 5.06 7.95 -7.14
CA SER A 253 6.51 7.91 -7.33
C SER A 253 7.17 9.19 -6.85
N GLU A 254 8.33 9.03 -6.23
CA GLU A 254 9.28 10.12 -6.01
C GLU A 254 10.45 9.95 -6.99
N THR A 255 10.57 10.89 -7.93
CA THR A 255 11.74 11.01 -8.81
C THR A 255 12.84 11.77 -8.07
N ALA A 256 14.07 11.23 -8.03
CA ALA A 256 15.19 11.95 -7.44
C ALA A 256 15.56 13.18 -8.26
N LYS A 257 16.26 14.11 -7.60
CA LYS A 257 16.87 15.28 -8.24
C LYS A 257 17.75 14.84 -9.43
N PRO A 258 17.74 15.57 -10.55
CA PRO A 258 18.86 15.53 -11.47
C PRO A 258 20.11 15.97 -10.69
N ALA A 259 21.14 15.13 -10.65
CA ALA A 259 22.37 15.38 -9.90
C ALA A 259 23.22 16.57 -10.42
N VAL A 260 22.68 17.44 -11.27
CA VAL A 260 23.44 18.47 -12.01
C VAL A 260 22.88 19.89 -11.85
N LEU A 261 21.86 20.15 -11.01
CA LEU A 261 21.43 21.52 -10.72
C LEU A 261 21.65 21.90 -9.25
N SER A 262 22.74 22.62 -9.07
CA SER A 262 23.38 23.12 -7.86
C SER A 262 22.56 24.15 -7.08
N ILE A 263 22.54 23.95 -5.75
CA ILE A 263 22.88 24.88 -4.66
C ILE A 263 21.92 26.03 -4.27
N GLU A 264 20.96 26.51 -5.08
CA GLU A 264 20.20 27.72 -4.66
C GLU A 264 18.66 27.70 -4.74
N ASN A 265 18.03 26.54 -4.97
CA ASN A 265 16.57 26.48 -4.92
C ASN A 265 16.08 25.46 -3.88
N ASP A 266 15.20 25.91 -2.99
CA ASP A 266 14.34 25.12 -2.09
C ASP A 266 13.40 24.23 -2.92
N PHE A 267 13.96 23.28 -3.68
CA PHE A 267 13.20 22.31 -4.43
C PHE A 267 12.56 21.33 -3.45
N LYS A 268 11.28 21.56 -3.18
CA LYS A 268 10.38 20.59 -2.55
C LYS A 268 10.32 19.35 -3.45
N SER A 269 10.43 18.17 -2.85
CA SER A 269 10.15 16.91 -3.55
C SER A 269 8.75 17.00 -4.16
N VAL A 270 8.63 16.70 -5.46
CA VAL A 270 7.35 16.66 -6.15
C VAL A 270 7.00 15.20 -6.35
N CYS A 271 5.97 14.75 -5.65
CA CYS A 271 5.42 13.42 -5.88
C CYS A 271 4.40 13.47 -7.01
N SER A 272 4.43 12.46 -7.86
CA SER A 272 3.49 12.31 -8.96
C SER A 272 2.77 10.97 -8.87
N VAL A 273 1.58 10.92 -9.48
CA VAL A 273 0.80 9.69 -9.59
C VAL A 273 0.74 9.26 -11.04
N SER A 274 1.18 8.02 -11.28
CA SER A 274 1.18 7.36 -12.57
C SER A 274 0.40 6.04 -12.48
N MET A 275 0.07 5.47 -13.64
CA MET A 275 -0.68 4.22 -13.72
C MET A 275 0.01 3.24 -14.67
N LEU A 276 0.21 1.99 -14.24
CA LEU A 276 0.63 0.89 -15.11
C LEU A 276 -0.60 0.04 -15.47
N ASN A 277 -0.89 -0.09 -16.76
CA ASN A 277 -1.93 -1.00 -17.25
C ASN A 277 -1.40 -2.43 -17.23
N MET A 278 -2.05 -3.33 -16.49
CA MET A 278 -1.59 -4.72 -16.30
C MET A 278 -1.80 -5.61 -17.53
N ASN A 279 -2.73 -5.28 -18.43
CA ASN A 279 -2.91 -5.99 -19.70
C ASN A 279 -1.77 -5.72 -20.67
N THR A 280 -1.37 -4.45 -20.80
CA THR A 280 -0.38 -4.04 -21.80
C THR A 280 1.02 -3.88 -21.23
N LEU A 281 1.14 -3.89 -19.90
CA LEU A 281 2.33 -3.50 -19.12
C LEU A 281 2.84 -2.11 -19.50
N LYS A 282 1.95 -1.19 -19.89
CA LYS A 282 2.33 0.16 -20.31
C LYS A 282 2.06 1.17 -19.21
N TRP A 283 3.06 1.98 -18.89
CA TRP A 283 2.92 3.14 -18.03
C TRP A 283 2.15 4.26 -18.73
N LYS A 284 1.34 4.96 -17.94
CA LYS A 284 0.55 6.12 -18.35
C LYS A 284 0.73 7.23 -17.32
N LYS A 285 1.16 8.40 -17.80
CA LYS A 285 1.16 9.63 -17.02
C LYS A 285 -0.28 10.08 -16.77
N LEU A 286 -0.61 10.41 -15.52
CA LEU A 286 -1.93 10.98 -15.19
C LEU A 286 -1.91 12.50 -15.09
N GLY A 287 -0.72 13.10 -14.95
CA GLY A 287 -0.55 14.54 -14.77
C GLY A 287 -0.92 15.04 -13.36
N TRP A 288 -1.12 14.13 -12.41
CA TRP A 288 -1.38 14.45 -11.01
C TRP A 288 -0.04 14.64 -10.30
N CYS A 289 0.25 15.88 -9.94
CA CYS A 289 1.47 16.26 -9.22
C CYS A 289 1.08 16.97 -7.93
N PHE A 290 1.72 16.57 -6.83
CA PHE A 290 1.45 17.10 -5.51
C PHE A 290 2.72 17.70 -4.93
N GLU A 291 2.62 18.93 -4.43
CA GLU A 291 3.65 19.53 -3.59
C GLU A 291 3.60 18.90 -2.20
N ALA A 292 4.21 17.73 -2.07
CA ALA A 292 4.27 16.94 -0.86
C ALA A 292 5.47 15.99 -0.91
N GLU A 293 6.06 15.74 0.25
CA GLU A 293 7.08 14.70 0.40
C GLU A 293 6.47 13.30 0.22
N PHE A 294 7.28 12.33 -0.19
CA PHE A 294 6.81 10.97 -0.43
C PHE A 294 6.07 10.36 0.77
N ASP A 295 6.55 10.60 1.98
CA ASP A 295 5.95 10.07 3.21
C ASP A 295 4.65 10.77 3.61
N GLN A 296 4.40 11.95 3.06
CA GLN A 296 3.15 12.69 3.23
C GLN A 296 2.03 12.19 2.33
N LEU A 297 2.30 11.31 1.36
CA LEU A 297 1.28 10.78 0.47
C LEU A 297 1.04 9.29 0.68
N THR A 298 -0.23 8.91 0.58
CA THR A 298 -0.66 7.51 0.48
C THR A 298 -1.98 7.46 -0.29
N LEU A 299 -2.25 6.36 -0.97
CA LEU A 299 -3.50 6.16 -1.69
C LEU A 299 -3.95 4.70 -1.60
N ASP A 300 -5.24 4.50 -1.79
CA ASP A 300 -5.87 3.21 -2.04
C ASP A 300 -7.04 3.46 -3.01
N VAL A 301 -7.51 2.41 -3.65
CA VAL A 301 -8.50 2.48 -4.72
C VAL A 301 -9.64 1.52 -4.42
N THR A 302 -10.88 2.01 -4.55
CA THR A 302 -12.06 1.17 -4.36
C THR A 302 -12.26 0.18 -5.50
N PRO A 303 -13.07 -0.87 -5.32
CA PRO A 303 -13.45 -1.79 -6.41
C PRO A 303 -14.23 -1.16 -7.56
N GLN A 304 -14.57 0.13 -7.50
CA GLN A 304 -15.22 0.87 -8.59
C GLN A 304 -14.27 1.92 -9.20
N GLY A 305 -12.97 1.81 -8.95
CA GLY A 305 -11.96 2.70 -9.53
C GLY A 305 -11.93 4.12 -8.95
N THR A 306 -12.49 4.34 -7.76
CA THR A 306 -12.35 5.62 -7.06
C THR A 306 -11.03 5.63 -6.30
N VAL A 307 -10.12 6.52 -6.69
CA VAL A 307 -8.86 6.74 -5.99
C VAL A 307 -9.11 7.69 -4.82
N VAL A 308 -8.68 7.28 -3.63
CA VAL A 308 -8.71 8.13 -2.43
C VAL A 308 -7.29 8.34 -1.94
N LEU A 309 -6.74 9.51 -2.24
CA LEU A 309 -5.39 9.91 -1.88
C LEU A 309 -5.43 10.79 -0.63
N LEU A 310 -4.63 10.41 0.37
CA LEU A 310 -4.44 11.17 1.59
C LEU A 310 -3.11 11.93 1.50
N LYS A 311 -3.20 13.26 1.66
CA LYS A 311 -2.06 14.12 1.98
C LYS A 311 -1.99 14.36 3.48
N LYS A 312 -0.80 14.22 4.04
CA LYS A 312 -0.52 14.27 5.47
C LYS A 312 0.30 15.51 5.80
N LEU A 313 0.07 16.07 6.99
CA LEU A 313 0.98 17.01 7.63
C LEU A 313 1.64 16.34 8.82
N PHE A 314 2.95 16.54 8.97
CA PHE A 314 3.68 16.08 10.16
C PHE A 314 3.93 17.25 11.10
N SER A 315 3.84 17.00 12.41
CA SER A 315 4.28 17.99 13.40
C SER A 315 5.78 18.26 13.24
N LYS A 316 6.25 19.43 13.68
CA LYS A 316 7.68 19.83 13.58
C LYS A 316 8.67 18.83 14.21
N ARG A 317 8.20 17.91 15.07
CA ARG A 317 9.01 16.88 15.73
C ARG A 317 8.61 15.45 15.33
N TYR A 318 7.78 15.27 14.30
CA TYR A 318 7.28 13.96 13.85
C TYR A 318 6.62 13.12 14.95
N THR A 319 6.13 13.77 16.00
CA THR A 319 5.42 13.10 17.10
C THR A 319 3.97 12.78 16.76
N GLN A 320 3.44 13.41 15.71
CA GLN A 320 2.05 13.31 15.30
C GLN A 320 1.92 13.60 13.81
N ALA A 321 0.99 12.91 13.15
CA ALA A 321 0.54 13.22 11.81
C ALA A 321 -0.90 13.75 11.85
N PHE A 322 -1.23 14.59 10.88
CA PHE A 322 -2.54 15.16 10.69
C PHE A 322 -3.00 14.92 9.26
N VAL A 323 -4.31 14.78 9.08
CA VAL A 323 -4.91 14.83 7.75
C VAL A 323 -4.79 16.27 7.23
N ASP A 324 -4.04 16.46 6.15
CA ASP A 324 -4.06 17.71 5.40
C ASP A 324 -5.30 17.74 4.53
N SER A 325 -5.45 16.71 3.69
CA SER A 325 -6.51 16.64 2.70
C SER A 325 -6.73 15.23 2.18
N PHE A 326 -7.99 14.93 1.87
CA PHE A 326 -8.36 13.79 1.04
C PHE A 326 -8.73 14.27 -0.36
N TYR A 327 -8.10 13.66 -1.37
CA TYR A 327 -8.38 13.86 -2.78
C TYR A 327 -9.15 12.65 -3.31
N PHE A 328 -10.31 12.92 -3.89
CA PHE A 328 -11.14 11.91 -4.52
C PHE A 328 -11.07 12.06 -6.02
N ILE A 329 -10.62 11.00 -6.67
CA ILE A 329 -10.41 11.02 -8.11
C ILE A 329 -11.18 9.88 -8.72
N LYS A 330 -12.33 10.23 -9.32
CA LYS A 330 -13.17 9.28 -10.05
C LYS A 330 -12.56 9.05 -11.42
N THR A 331 -12.02 7.86 -11.61
CA THR A 331 -11.40 7.55 -12.88
C THR A 331 -12.46 6.94 -13.79
N ARG A 332 -12.84 7.67 -14.86
CA ARG A 332 -13.59 7.09 -15.98
C ARG A 332 -12.62 6.39 -16.91
N LEU A 333 -11.81 5.46 -16.37
CA LEU A 333 -10.93 4.67 -17.21
C LEU A 333 -11.82 3.68 -17.96
N VAL A 334 -12.10 4.01 -19.23
CA VAL A 334 -12.45 3.01 -20.23
C VAL A 334 -11.18 2.18 -20.41
N LEU A 335 -11.15 1.01 -19.79
CA LEU A 335 -10.08 0.01 -19.91
C LEU A 335 -10.01 -0.55 -21.32
#